data_AF-A0A972VF03-F1
#
_entry.id   AF-A0A972VF03-F1
#
_cell.length_a   1.000
_cell.length_b   1.000
_cell.length_c   1.000
_cell.angle_alpha   90.00
_cell.angle_beta   90.00
_cell.angle_gamma   90.00
#
_symmetry.space_group_name_H-M   'P 1'
#
loop_
_entity.id
_entity.type
_entity.pdbx_description
1 polymer ?
#
loop_
_entity_poly.entity_id
_entity_poly.type
_entity_poly.pdbx_seq_one_letter_code
_entity_poly.pdbx_strand_id
1 'polypeptide(L)'
;MWQVFKQNWVNPYYAGGDTQPGCWHDFKIGDVDFFMLDCRYYRVDPQGKDPVYTDSTAAQPSMLGPVQKKWLLNKLKGSTATFKIIAASVPWAFESKTGRQMSANLGRRPGLEDTWQGFGKEREDIFSFIETHRIEGVFLISADRHRSDAWKIERENGYAFYEAMSSHLTKRSSHRAMPGALFSSLGKPAYGLLTFDTTLNDPEIRYDVVKIDDKIDGTLVVKKSQLSLSQ
;
A
#
# COMPACT_ATOMS: atom_id res chain seq x y z
N MET A 1 -4.29 -11.93 -19.03
CA MET A 1 -3.29 -11.26 -18.17
C MET A 1 -2.82 -12.18 -17.04
N TRP A 2 -3.74 -12.68 -16.19
CA TRP A 2 -3.42 -13.57 -15.06
C TRP A 2 -2.50 -14.76 -15.39
N GLN A 3 -2.86 -15.59 -16.37
CA GLN A 3 -2.07 -16.79 -16.71
C GLN A 3 -0.64 -16.44 -17.15
N VAL A 4 -0.47 -15.35 -17.91
CA VAL A 4 0.85 -14.86 -18.32
C VAL A 4 1.66 -14.40 -17.10
N PHE A 5 1.02 -13.72 -16.14
CA PHE A 5 1.68 -13.35 -14.89
C PHE A 5 2.19 -14.59 -14.14
N LYS A 6 1.35 -15.63 -13.98
CA LYS A 6 1.74 -16.89 -13.33
C LYS A 6 2.94 -17.57 -13.98
N GLN A 7 3.06 -17.46 -15.30
CA GLN A 7 4.15 -18.09 -16.06
C GLN A 7 5.49 -17.34 -15.93
N ASN A 8 5.47 -16.06 -15.55
CA ASN A 8 6.67 -15.21 -15.48
C ASN A 8 7.15 -14.95 -14.05
N TRP A 9 6.29 -15.11 -13.04
CA TRP A 9 6.62 -14.80 -11.65
C TRP A 9 6.50 -16.03 -10.75
N VAL A 10 7.54 -16.24 -9.94
CA VAL A 10 7.65 -17.34 -8.97
C VAL A 10 7.00 -16.98 -7.63
N ASN A 11 5.74 -16.55 -7.66
CA ASN A 11 5.01 -16.28 -6.42
C ASN A 11 4.82 -17.60 -5.64
N PRO A 12 4.87 -17.58 -4.29
CA PRO A 12 4.73 -18.78 -3.46
C PRO A 12 3.43 -19.54 -3.73
N TYR A 13 2.35 -18.80 -3.95
CA TYR A 13 1.05 -19.32 -4.37
C TYR A 13 0.17 -18.15 -4.84
N TYR A 14 -1.10 -18.45 -5.10
CA TYR A 14 -2.12 -17.48 -5.52
C TYR A 14 -3.41 -17.72 -4.76
N ALA A 15 -3.78 -16.79 -3.89
CA ALA A 15 -4.72 -17.09 -2.81
C ALA A 15 -6.17 -17.31 -3.24
N GLY A 16 -6.59 -16.78 -4.38
CA GLY A 16 -7.91 -17.09 -4.95
C GLY A 16 -7.94 -18.33 -5.86
N GLY A 17 -6.79 -18.95 -6.13
CA GLY A 17 -6.70 -20.09 -7.06
C GLY A 17 -7.19 -19.75 -8.47
N ASP A 18 -7.63 -20.77 -9.21
CA ASP A 18 -8.19 -20.56 -10.55
C ASP A 18 -9.69 -20.21 -10.53
N THR A 19 -10.39 -20.44 -9.41
CA THR A 19 -11.81 -20.09 -9.25
C THR A 19 -12.00 -18.60 -9.01
N GLN A 20 -11.07 -17.96 -8.28
CA GLN A 20 -11.02 -16.52 -8.06
C GLN A 20 -9.64 -16.00 -8.50
N PRO A 21 -9.38 -15.86 -9.81
CA PRO A 21 -8.05 -15.51 -10.33
C PRO A 21 -7.53 -14.15 -9.83
N GLY A 22 -6.20 -13.98 -9.78
CA GLY A 22 -5.51 -12.73 -9.47
C GLY A 22 -4.29 -12.92 -8.56
N CYS A 23 -3.41 -11.93 -8.50
CA CYS A 23 -2.00 -12.12 -8.12
C CYS A 23 -1.70 -11.98 -6.62
N TRP A 24 -2.71 -11.91 -5.77
CA TRP A 24 -2.50 -11.70 -4.33
C TRP A 24 -2.10 -12.98 -3.61
N HIS A 25 -1.23 -12.83 -2.61
CA HIS A 25 -0.64 -13.91 -1.84
C HIS A 25 0.02 -13.36 -0.57
N ASP A 26 0.49 -14.22 0.31
CA ASP A 26 1.30 -13.85 1.46
C ASP A 26 2.51 -14.76 1.62
N PHE A 27 3.49 -14.30 2.37
CA PHE A 27 4.64 -15.08 2.81
C PHE A 27 5.18 -14.50 4.12
N LYS A 28 6.12 -15.22 4.73
CA LYS A 28 6.77 -14.83 5.99
C LYS A 28 8.27 -14.81 5.83
N ILE A 29 8.93 -13.85 6.48
CA ILE A 29 10.40 -13.84 6.67
C ILE A 29 10.66 -13.54 8.14
N GLY A 30 11.18 -14.51 8.89
CA GLY A 30 11.32 -14.39 10.33
C GLY A 30 9.98 -14.08 11.00
N ASP A 31 9.96 -13.05 11.85
CA ASP A 31 8.76 -12.58 12.57
C ASP A 31 8.03 -11.42 11.85
N VAL A 32 8.02 -11.48 10.52
CA VAL A 32 7.37 -10.50 9.64
C VAL A 32 6.48 -11.21 8.62
N ASP A 33 5.20 -10.84 8.61
CA ASP A 33 4.23 -11.29 7.60
C ASP A 33 4.11 -10.26 6.48
N PHE A 34 4.13 -10.72 5.22
CA PHE A 34 3.95 -9.89 4.03
C PHE A 34 2.66 -10.26 3.31
N PHE A 35 1.77 -9.30 3.11
CA PHE A 35 0.51 -9.45 2.39
C PHE A 35 0.57 -8.70 1.06
N MET A 36 0.78 -9.44 -0.02
CA MET A 36 0.92 -8.89 -1.37
C MET A 36 -0.46 -8.76 -2.02
N LEU A 37 -0.91 -7.52 -2.25
CA LEU A 37 -2.22 -7.26 -2.85
C LEU A 37 -2.13 -7.15 -4.38
N ASP A 38 -3.12 -7.70 -5.07
CA ASP A 38 -3.46 -7.32 -6.44
C ASP A 38 -4.46 -6.17 -6.39
N CYS A 39 -4.02 -4.97 -6.76
CA CYS A 39 -4.89 -3.79 -6.78
C CYS A 39 -5.43 -3.50 -8.20
N ARG A 40 -5.34 -4.45 -9.14
CA ARG A 40 -5.76 -4.25 -10.53
C ARG A 40 -6.85 -5.24 -10.93
N TYR A 41 -6.72 -6.51 -10.60
CA TYR A 41 -7.56 -7.57 -11.17
C TYR A 41 -9.06 -7.41 -10.89
N TYR A 42 -9.43 -7.07 -9.65
CA TYR A 42 -10.83 -6.86 -9.23
C TYR A 42 -11.20 -5.40 -9.04
N ARG A 43 -10.41 -4.49 -9.58
CA ARG A 43 -10.69 -3.06 -9.43
C ARG A 43 -11.98 -2.72 -10.17
N VAL A 44 -12.92 -2.10 -9.49
CA VAL A 44 -14.15 -1.55 -10.09
C VAL A 44 -13.99 -0.04 -10.19
N ASP A 45 -14.02 0.47 -11.42
CA ASP A 45 -13.81 1.88 -11.74
C ASP A 45 -14.83 2.75 -11.00
N PRO A 46 -14.38 3.68 -10.14
CA PRO A 46 -15.26 4.62 -9.46
C PRO A 46 -16.02 5.58 -10.39
N GLN A 47 -15.62 5.70 -11.66
CA GLN A 47 -16.31 6.52 -12.65
C GLN A 47 -17.29 5.74 -13.54
N GLY A 48 -17.23 4.40 -13.55
CA GLY A 48 -18.02 3.57 -14.48
C GLY A 48 -17.76 3.89 -15.96
N LYS A 49 -16.57 4.40 -16.31
CA LYS A 49 -16.20 4.81 -17.67
C LYS A 49 -15.22 3.85 -18.33
N ASP A 50 -14.46 3.09 -17.55
CA ASP A 50 -13.58 2.06 -18.07
C ASP A 50 -14.36 0.74 -18.25
N PRO A 51 -14.66 0.31 -19.49
CA PRO A 51 -15.43 -0.91 -19.74
C PRO A 51 -14.72 -2.19 -19.24
N VAL A 52 -13.42 -2.13 -18.94
CA VAL A 52 -12.65 -3.24 -18.34
C VAL A 52 -12.88 -3.34 -16.83
N TYR A 53 -13.23 -2.23 -16.18
CA TYR A 53 -13.41 -2.13 -14.74
C TYR A 53 -14.83 -1.69 -14.35
N THR A 54 -15.80 -1.74 -15.25
CA THR A 54 -17.21 -1.47 -14.92
C THR A 54 -17.90 -2.75 -14.46
N ASP A 55 -18.16 -2.87 -13.16
CA ASP A 55 -19.27 -3.69 -12.69
C ASP A 55 -20.46 -2.75 -12.50
N SER A 56 -21.39 -2.75 -13.47
CA SER A 56 -22.60 -1.92 -13.44
C SER A 56 -23.55 -2.28 -12.30
N THR A 57 -23.29 -3.39 -11.59
CA THR A 57 -24.08 -3.85 -10.43
C THR A 57 -23.44 -3.48 -9.09
N ALA A 58 -22.17 -3.04 -9.07
CA ALA A 58 -21.47 -2.69 -7.85
C ALA A 58 -22.00 -1.35 -7.29
N ALA A 59 -22.57 -1.41 -6.09
CA ALA A 59 -23.11 -0.22 -5.40
C ALA A 59 -22.03 0.80 -4.99
N GLN A 60 -20.76 0.39 -4.92
CA GLN A 60 -19.60 1.22 -4.55
C GLN A 60 -18.33 0.77 -5.30
N PRO A 61 -17.36 1.68 -5.53
CA PRO A 61 -16.06 1.32 -6.08
C PRO A 61 -15.28 0.38 -5.14
N SER A 62 -14.54 -0.57 -5.70
CA SER A 62 -13.71 -1.51 -4.94
C SER A 62 -12.35 -1.68 -5.61
N MET A 63 -11.26 -1.67 -4.84
CA MET A 63 -9.89 -1.90 -5.30
C MET A 63 -9.58 -3.39 -5.35
N LEU A 64 -10.01 -4.14 -4.32
CA LEU A 64 -9.63 -5.54 -4.10
C LEU A 64 -10.74 -6.53 -4.49
N GLY A 65 -11.98 -6.07 -4.56
CA GLY A 65 -13.15 -6.95 -4.58
C GLY A 65 -13.38 -7.67 -3.24
N PRO A 66 -14.56 -8.30 -3.07
CA PRO A 66 -14.97 -8.86 -1.79
C PRO A 66 -14.12 -10.04 -1.32
N VAL A 67 -13.64 -10.88 -2.24
CA VAL A 67 -12.89 -12.10 -1.90
C VAL A 67 -11.49 -11.78 -1.38
N GLN A 68 -10.74 -10.95 -2.10
CA GLN A 68 -9.39 -10.56 -1.67
C GLN A 68 -9.43 -9.68 -0.42
N LYS A 69 -10.41 -8.76 -0.29
CA LYS A 69 -10.59 -8.00 0.95
C LYS A 69 -10.83 -8.92 2.14
N LYS A 70 -11.77 -9.87 2.04
CA LYS A 70 -12.04 -10.85 3.10
C LYS A 70 -10.79 -11.68 3.45
N TRP A 71 -10.03 -12.11 2.44
CA TRP A 71 -8.76 -12.80 2.63
C TRP A 71 -7.77 -11.96 3.44
N LEU A 72 -7.57 -10.69 3.07
CA LEU A 72 -6.66 -9.77 3.77
C LEU A 72 -7.06 -9.60 5.23
N LEU A 73 -8.34 -9.31 5.50
CA LEU A 73 -8.83 -9.09 6.87
C LEU A 73 -8.65 -10.34 7.75
N ASN A 74 -8.93 -11.52 7.20
CA ASN A 74 -8.72 -12.78 7.92
C ASN A 74 -7.24 -13.04 8.21
N LYS A 75 -6.37 -12.80 7.23
CA LYS A 75 -4.91 -12.97 7.36
C LYS A 75 -4.32 -12.02 8.41
N LEU A 76 -4.73 -10.75 8.39
CA LEU A 76 -4.32 -9.76 9.40
C LEU A 76 -4.79 -10.17 10.79
N LYS A 77 -6.06 -10.57 10.95
CA LYS A 77 -6.63 -10.99 12.23
C LYS A 77 -5.97 -12.24 12.81
N GLY A 78 -5.54 -13.17 11.95
CA GLY A 78 -4.86 -14.39 12.35
C GLY A 78 -3.34 -14.28 12.53
N SER A 79 -2.74 -13.14 12.20
CA SER A 79 -1.29 -12.96 12.25
C SER A 79 -0.81 -12.60 13.66
N THR A 80 0.13 -13.39 14.18
CA THR A 80 0.84 -13.13 15.44
C THR A 80 2.20 -12.49 15.24
N ALA A 81 2.59 -12.18 14.00
CA ALA A 81 3.90 -11.64 13.68
C ALA A 81 4.12 -10.25 14.29
N THR A 82 5.35 -9.91 14.69
CA THR A 82 5.70 -8.58 15.19
C THR A 82 5.32 -7.48 14.20
N PHE A 83 5.64 -7.68 12.92
CA PHE A 83 5.28 -6.74 11.84
C PHE A 83 4.42 -7.40 10.76
N LYS A 84 3.49 -6.62 10.22
CA LYS A 84 2.50 -7.00 9.21
C LYS A 84 2.57 -6.01 8.05
N ILE A 85 3.23 -6.41 6.96
CA ILE A 85 3.49 -5.54 5.82
C ILE A 85 2.38 -5.71 4.79
N ILE A 86 1.62 -4.66 4.51
CA ILE A 86 0.59 -4.68 3.46
C ILE A 86 1.13 -3.97 2.22
N ALA A 87 1.33 -4.74 1.15
CA ALA A 87 1.88 -4.24 -0.10
C ALA A 87 0.78 -3.97 -1.13
N ALA A 88 0.64 -2.71 -1.55
CA ALA A 88 -0.30 -2.30 -2.59
C ALA A 88 0.42 -1.78 -3.83
N SER A 89 -0.14 -1.99 -5.03
CA SER A 89 0.48 -1.47 -6.25
C SER A 89 0.33 0.04 -6.44
N VAL A 90 -0.47 0.70 -5.58
CA VAL A 90 -0.77 2.14 -5.60
C VAL A 90 -0.79 2.69 -4.18
N PRO A 91 -0.53 4.00 -3.97
CA PRO A 91 -0.37 4.53 -2.62
C PRO A 91 -1.66 4.57 -1.81
N TRP A 92 -1.49 4.41 -0.50
CA TRP A 92 -2.52 4.53 0.52
C TRP A 92 -2.80 5.99 0.86
N ALA A 93 -1.76 6.82 1.03
CA ALA A 93 -1.87 8.24 1.32
C ALA A 93 -2.62 8.98 0.20
N PHE A 94 -3.72 9.65 0.55
CA PHE A 94 -4.55 10.38 -0.43
C PHE A 94 -3.81 11.55 -1.07
N GLU A 95 -2.87 12.17 -0.36
CA GLU A 95 -2.11 13.32 -0.86
C GLU A 95 -0.94 12.93 -1.77
N SER A 96 -0.67 11.64 -1.94
CA SER A 96 0.40 11.13 -2.82
C SER A 96 0.15 11.42 -4.31
N LYS A 97 -1.07 11.75 -4.71
CA LYS A 97 -1.44 12.10 -6.08
C LYS A 97 -2.34 13.32 -6.04
N THR A 98 -1.89 14.43 -6.63
CA THR A 98 -2.80 15.53 -6.99
C THR A 98 -3.25 15.34 -8.44
N GLY A 99 -4.55 15.49 -8.70
CA GLY A 99 -5.08 15.57 -10.05
C GLY A 99 -4.57 16.82 -10.78
N ARG A 100 -4.80 16.92 -12.09
CA ARG A 100 -4.63 18.21 -12.78
C ARG A 100 -5.53 19.24 -12.08
N GLN A 101 -4.91 20.28 -11.51
CA GLN A 101 -5.52 21.38 -10.72
C GLN A 101 -6.07 21.05 -9.32
N MET A 102 -5.48 21.73 -8.34
CA MET A 102 -6.09 22.03 -7.04
C MET A 102 -7.07 23.21 -7.23
N SER A 103 -8.27 22.96 -7.78
CA SER A 103 -9.35 23.96 -7.77
C SER A 103 -10.31 23.65 -6.63
N ALA A 104 -10.48 24.57 -5.70
CA ALA A 104 -11.27 24.41 -4.47
C ALA A 104 -12.75 24.07 -4.68
N ASN A 105 -13.25 24.14 -5.91
CA ASN A 105 -14.63 23.83 -6.27
C ASN A 105 -14.64 22.82 -7.42
N LEU A 106 -15.15 21.61 -7.18
CA LEU A 106 -15.78 20.64 -8.10
C LEU A 106 -15.54 19.21 -7.60
N GLY A 107 -16.64 18.49 -7.36
CA GLY A 107 -16.63 17.07 -7.01
C GLY A 107 -15.97 16.20 -8.09
N ARG A 108 -15.38 15.09 -7.65
CA ARG A 108 -14.81 13.97 -8.44
C ARG A 108 -13.89 14.39 -9.60
N ARG A 109 -12.57 14.26 -9.39
CA ARG A 109 -11.53 14.74 -10.32
C ARG A 109 -10.84 13.59 -11.07
N PRO A 110 -10.65 13.69 -12.40
CA PRO A 110 -9.94 12.70 -13.20
C PRO A 110 -8.52 12.42 -12.69
N GLY A 111 -8.22 11.14 -12.43
CA GLY A 111 -6.88 10.64 -12.14
C GLY A 111 -6.55 10.46 -10.66
N LEU A 112 -7.36 11.01 -9.75
CA LEU A 112 -7.31 10.66 -8.32
C LEU A 112 -7.90 9.27 -8.04
N GLU A 113 -8.68 8.77 -9.00
CA GLU A 113 -9.42 7.51 -8.91
C GLU A 113 -8.55 6.25 -9.07
N ASP A 114 -7.27 6.42 -9.41
CA ASP A 114 -6.36 5.31 -9.70
C ASP A 114 -5.56 4.84 -8.47
N THR A 115 -5.52 5.65 -7.40
CA THR A 115 -4.92 5.27 -6.11
C THR A 115 -6.01 4.97 -5.08
N TRP A 116 -5.64 4.60 -3.86
CA TRP A 116 -6.62 4.40 -2.78
C TRP A 116 -7.52 5.62 -2.52
N GLN A 117 -7.16 6.81 -2.99
CA GLN A 117 -8.02 8.00 -2.96
C GLN A 117 -9.35 7.82 -3.72
N GLY A 118 -9.37 7.05 -4.80
CA GLY A 118 -10.60 6.66 -5.51
C GLY A 118 -11.47 5.65 -4.74
N PHE A 119 -10.87 4.97 -3.76
CA PHE A 119 -11.44 3.82 -3.06
C PHE A 119 -11.50 4.06 -1.55
N GLY A 120 -11.75 5.31 -1.15
CA GLY A 120 -11.64 5.76 0.23
C GLY A 120 -12.51 4.96 1.21
N LYS A 121 -13.72 4.53 0.79
CA LYS A 121 -14.57 3.68 1.62
C LYS A 121 -13.97 2.31 1.89
N GLU A 122 -13.43 1.64 0.87
CA GLU A 122 -12.79 0.33 1.06
C GLU A 122 -11.49 0.44 1.85
N ARG A 123 -10.70 1.50 1.63
CA ARG A 123 -9.52 1.81 2.45
C ARG A 123 -9.92 1.98 3.92
N GLU A 124 -10.94 2.78 4.19
CA GLU A 124 -11.42 3.03 5.55
C GLU A 124 -11.88 1.73 6.21
N ASP A 125 -12.64 0.89 5.50
CA ASP A 125 -13.05 -0.42 6.05
C ASP A 125 -11.87 -1.30 6.47
N ILE A 126 -10.76 -1.26 5.73
CA ILE A 126 -9.53 -2.00 6.09
C ILE A 126 -8.89 -1.38 7.34
N PHE A 127 -8.77 -0.05 7.38
CA PHE A 127 -8.15 0.65 8.51
C PHE A 127 -8.99 0.52 9.79
N SER A 128 -10.30 0.76 9.73
CA SER A 128 -11.19 0.57 10.88
C SER A 128 -11.21 -0.89 11.35
N PHE A 129 -11.06 -1.87 10.44
CA PHE A 129 -10.96 -3.28 10.84
C PHE A 129 -9.70 -3.53 11.67
N ILE A 130 -8.55 -3.00 11.24
CA ILE A 130 -7.27 -3.08 11.96
C ILE A 130 -7.41 -2.47 13.35
N GLU A 131 -8.01 -1.29 13.46
CA GLU A 131 -8.26 -0.60 14.73
C GLU A 131 -9.20 -1.40 15.64
N THR A 132 -10.36 -1.79 15.13
CA THR A 132 -11.40 -2.52 15.88
C THR A 132 -10.88 -3.83 16.44
N HIS A 133 -10.04 -4.53 15.67
CA HIS A 133 -9.43 -5.80 16.09
C HIS A 133 -8.09 -5.63 16.80
N ARG A 134 -7.67 -4.38 17.07
CA ARG A 134 -6.41 -4.04 17.74
C ARG A 134 -5.20 -4.74 17.10
N ILE A 135 -5.18 -4.79 15.77
CA ILE A 135 -4.12 -5.45 15.01
C ILE A 135 -2.92 -4.50 14.97
N GLU A 136 -1.88 -4.86 15.71
CA GLU A 136 -0.69 -4.02 15.84
C GLU A 136 0.43 -4.43 14.88
N GLY A 137 1.39 -3.54 14.68
CA GLY A 137 2.58 -3.76 13.86
C GLY A 137 2.31 -3.63 12.36
N VAL A 138 1.20 -3.03 11.94
CA VAL A 138 0.89 -2.85 10.52
C VAL A 138 1.72 -1.72 9.93
N PHE A 139 2.42 -2.01 8.84
CA PHE A 139 3.18 -1.05 8.05
C PHE A 139 2.83 -1.21 6.57
N LEU A 140 2.69 -0.10 5.86
CA LEU A 140 2.19 -0.09 4.49
C LEU A 140 3.35 0.10 3.51
N ILE A 141 3.30 -0.58 2.36
CA ILE A 141 4.24 -0.33 1.26
C ILE A 141 3.48 -0.14 -0.05
N SER A 142 4.00 0.73 -0.91
CA SER A 142 3.36 1.04 -2.18
C SER A 142 4.29 1.56 -3.29
N ALA A 143 3.73 1.80 -4.48
CA ALA A 143 4.46 2.29 -5.65
C ALA A 143 3.66 3.31 -6.50
N ASP A 144 3.71 3.21 -7.84
CA ASP A 144 3.01 4.04 -8.86
C ASP A 144 3.51 5.47 -9.09
N ARG A 145 3.93 6.21 -8.06
CA ARG A 145 4.08 7.68 -8.17
C ARG A 145 5.38 8.18 -8.79
N HIS A 146 6.21 7.31 -9.34
CA HIS A 146 7.50 7.65 -9.97
C HIS A 146 8.41 8.52 -9.08
N ARG A 147 8.41 8.25 -7.78
CA ARG A 147 9.32 8.83 -6.78
C ARG A 147 9.34 7.90 -5.57
N SER A 148 10.15 8.21 -4.56
CA SER A 148 10.12 7.48 -3.30
C SER A 148 9.72 8.43 -2.18
N ASP A 149 8.66 8.10 -1.45
CA ASP A 149 8.11 8.92 -0.38
C ASP A 149 8.01 8.09 0.91
N ALA A 150 8.06 8.77 2.05
CA ALA A 150 7.56 8.26 3.32
C ALA A 150 6.34 9.05 3.74
N TRP A 151 5.30 8.36 4.19
CA TRP A 151 4.04 8.98 4.62
C TRP A 151 3.67 8.53 6.03
N LYS A 152 2.99 9.43 6.75
CA LYS A 152 2.29 9.12 8.00
C LYS A 152 0.81 9.45 7.81
N ILE A 153 -0.06 8.49 8.07
CA ILE A 153 -1.50 8.60 7.95
C ILE A 153 -2.08 8.55 9.35
N GLU A 154 -2.43 9.73 9.89
CA GLU A 154 -3.02 9.84 11.23
C GLU A 154 -4.39 9.18 11.28
N ARG A 155 -4.71 8.60 12.43
CA ARG A 155 -5.94 7.86 12.70
C ARG A 155 -6.58 8.38 13.98
N GLU A 156 -7.90 8.58 13.96
CA GLU A 156 -8.62 9.11 15.12
C GLU A 156 -8.75 8.07 16.25
N ASN A 157 -8.99 6.80 15.88
CA ASN A 157 -9.30 5.71 16.82
C ASN A 157 -8.18 4.66 16.92
N GLY A 158 -6.96 5.00 16.50
CA GLY A 158 -5.85 4.05 16.46
C GLY A 158 -4.48 4.70 16.38
N TYR A 159 -3.46 3.90 16.08
CA TYR A 159 -2.12 4.40 15.79
C TYR A 159 -2.02 4.85 14.33
N ALA A 160 -1.07 5.75 14.04
CA ALA A 160 -0.84 6.22 12.69
C ALA A 160 -0.27 5.10 11.80
N PHE A 161 -0.79 4.95 10.59
CA PHE A 161 -0.18 4.06 9.60
C PHE A 161 1.00 4.77 8.93
N TYR A 162 2.14 4.11 8.90
CA TYR A 162 3.29 4.55 8.12
C TYR A 162 3.31 3.82 6.78
N GLU A 163 3.65 4.57 5.73
CA GLU A 163 3.74 4.04 4.37
C GLU A 163 5.11 4.37 3.76
N ALA A 164 5.81 3.33 3.31
CA ALA A 164 6.98 3.45 2.45
C ALA A 164 6.58 3.27 0.98
N MET A 165 6.65 4.33 0.19
CA MET A 165 6.37 4.28 -1.24
C MET A 165 7.68 4.34 -2.02
N SER A 166 7.93 3.40 -2.93
CA SER A 166 9.12 3.40 -3.81
C SER A 166 8.76 2.95 -5.22
N SER A 167 9.06 3.78 -6.25
CA SER A 167 8.46 3.57 -7.58
C SER A 167 9.24 4.10 -8.80
N HIS A 168 10.57 4.22 -8.73
CA HIS A 168 11.36 4.75 -9.87
C HIS A 168 12.70 4.05 -10.12
N LEU A 169 12.76 2.72 -9.97
CA LEU A 169 13.99 1.93 -10.16
C LEU A 169 14.66 2.10 -11.55
N THR A 170 13.87 2.31 -12.61
CA THR A 170 14.38 2.52 -13.97
C THR A 170 14.05 3.90 -14.52
N LYS A 171 13.13 4.62 -13.87
CA LYS A 171 12.63 5.89 -14.36
C LYS A 171 13.50 7.04 -13.87
N ARG A 172 14.05 7.79 -14.82
CA ARG A 172 14.97 8.92 -14.54
C ARG A 172 14.27 10.24 -14.21
N SER A 173 12.98 10.36 -14.54
CA SER A 173 12.18 11.54 -14.20
C SER A 173 11.24 11.23 -13.05
N SER A 174 11.28 12.07 -12.02
CA SER A 174 10.40 11.96 -10.87
C SER A 174 9.27 12.98 -10.92
N HIS A 175 8.09 12.61 -10.44
CA HIS A 175 7.07 13.60 -10.12
C HIS A 175 7.56 14.51 -8.97
N ARG A 176 7.01 15.72 -8.86
CA ARG A 176 7.34 16.63 -7.74
C ARG A 176 7.06 15.99 -6.38
N ALA A 177 7.80 16.42 -5.37
CA ALA A 177 7.50 16.10 -3.98
C ALA A 177 6.10 16.60 -3.59
N MET A 178 5.50 15.91 -2.62
CA MET A 178 4.18 16.25 -2.11
C MET A 178 4.32 16.84 -0.69
N PRO A 179 3.68 17.99 -0.38
CA PRO A 179 3.88 18.67 0.91
C PRO A 179 3.58 17.82 2.15
N GLY A 180 2.64 16.87 2.07
CA GLY A 180 2.27 16.00 3.19
C GLY A 180 3.17 14.78 3.40
N ALA A 181 4.15 14.55 2.53
CA ALA A 181 5.11 13.46 2.73
C ALA A 181 6.08 13.82 3.87
N LEU A 182 6.44 12.84 4.72
CA LEU A 182 7.51 13.01 5.71
C LEU A 182 8.84 13.35 5.02
N PHE A 183 9.10 12.70 3.88
CA PHE A 183 10.12 13.10 2.93
C PHE A 183 9.78 12.54 1.54
N SER A 184 10.42 13.12 0.52
CA SER A 184 10.42 12.64 -0.86
C SER A 184 11.84 12.59 -1.41
N SER A 185 12.26 11.43 -1.90
CA SER A 185 13.47 11.27 -2.71
C SER A 185 13.12 11.39 -4.20
N LEU A 186 13.83 12.29 -4.88
CA LEU A 186 13.60 12.65 -6.28
C LEU A 186 14.83 12.40 -7.16
N GLY A 187 14.66 12.57 -8.47
CA GLY A 187 15.75 12.58 -9.44
C GLY A 187 16.22 11.18 -9.83
N LYS A 188 17.43 10.80 -9.40
CA LYS A 188 18.07 9.54 -9.82
C LYS A 188 17.18 8.34 -9.49
N PRO A 189 17.22 7.27 -10.30
CA PRO A 189 16.56 6.02 -9.97
C PRO A 189 16.97 5.50 -8.59
N ALA A 190 16.02 4.90 -7.87
CA ALA A 190 16.20 4.39 -6.52
C ALA A 190 15.28 3.20 -6.25
N TYR A 191 15.61 2.43 -5.21
CA TYR A 191 14.76 1.39 -4.63
C TYR A 191 14.60 1.62 -3.13
N GLY A 192 13.54 1.05 -2.58
CA GLY A 192 13.31 0.99 -1.14
C GLY A 192 13.96 -0.22 -0.51
N LEU A 193 14.73 -0.02 0.55
CA LEU A 193 15.27 -1.08 1.39
C LEU A 193 14.55 -1.07 2.73
N LEU A 194 13.90 -2.18 3.08
CA LEU A 194 13.31 -2.38 4.40
C LEU A 194 14.22 -3.29 5.23
N THR A 195 14.63 -2.79 6.39
CA THR A 195 15.36 -3.57 7.40
C THR A 195 14.46 -3.72 8.63
N PHE A 196 14.41 -4.93 9.16
CA PHE A 196 13.63 -5.27 10.35
C PHE A 196 14.56 -5.74 11.45
N ASP A 197 14.51 -5.11 12.61
CA ASP A 197 15.13 -5.64 13.82
C ASP A 197 14.05 -6.00 14.83
N THR A 198 13.71 -7.29 14.87
CA THR A 198 12.70 -7.86 15.77
C THR A 198 13.28 -8.31 17.11
N THR A 199 14.60 -8.15 17.30
CA THR A 199 15.30 -8.60 18.51
C THR A 199 15.45 -7.50 19.56
N LEU A 200 15.20 -6.24 19.19
CA LEU A 200 15.21 -5.10 20.11
C LEU A 200 14.06 -5.20 21.12
N ASN A 201 14.26 -4.56 22.29
CA ASN A 201 13.22 -4.40 23.30
C ASN A 201 11.96 -3.69 22.76
N ASP A 202 12.14 -2.75 21.83
CA ASP A 202 11.08 -2.15 21.02
C ASP A 202 11.47 -2.38 19.55
N PRO A 203 10.96 -3.44 18.91
CA PRO A 203 11.30 -3.79 17.53
C PRO A 203 11.14 -2.62 16.58
N GLU A 204 11.91 -2.58 15.49
CA GLU A 204 11.79 -1.48 14.52
C GLU A 204 11.82 -1.92 13.06
N ILE A 205 11.18 -1.09 12.24
CA ILE A 205 11.25 -1.12 10.78
C ILE A 205 12.01 0.13 10.34
N ARG A 206 13.07 -0.08 9.55
CA ARG A 206 13.80 0.99 8.88
C ARG A 206 13.55 0.92 7.38
N TYR A 207 13.10 2.03 6.80
CA TYR A 207 12.97 2.25 5.37
C TYR A 207 14.03 3.23 4.89
N ASP A 208 14.97 2.76 4.07
CA ASP A 208 15.93 3.60 3.36
C ASP A 208 15.55 3.70 1.89
N VAL A 209 15.68 4.91 1.32
CA VAL A 209 15.68 5.08 -0.13
C VAL A 209 17.11 5.03 -0.62
N VAL A 210 17.47 3.93 -1.31
CA VAL A 210 18.80 3.73 -1.85
C VAL A 210 18.81 4.11 -3.33
N LYS A 211 19.53 5.17 -3.67
CA LYS A 211 19.73 5.57 -5.07
C LYS A 211 20.66 4.58 -5.78
N ILE A 212 20.62 4.58 -7.11
CA ILE A 212 21.45 3.72 -7.95
C ILE A 212 22.97 3.98 -7.84
N ASP A 213 23.38 5.07 -7.18
CA ASP A 213 24.77 5.37 -6.83
C ASP A 213 25.09 5.02 -5.36
N ASP A 214 24.31 4.10 -4.78
CA ASP A 214 24.41 3.56 -3.41
C ASP A 214 24.28 4.59 -2.28
N LYS A 215 23.84 5.81 -2.62
CA LYS A 215 23.56 6.85 -1.61
C LYS A 215 22.16 6.69 -1.04
N ILE A 216 22.07 6.74 0.28
CA ILE A 216 20.80 6.84 0.99
C ILE A 216 20.29 8.28 0.88
N ASP A 217 19.05 8.44 0.42
CA ASP A 217 18.39 9.74 0.22
C ASP A 217 17.02 9.76 0.90
N GLY A 218 17.07 9.65 2.24
CA GLY A 218 15.89 9.58 3.09
C GLY A 218 15.84 8.25 3.85
N THR A 219 15.57 8.37 5.14
CA THR A 219 15.39 7.25 6.06
C THR A 219 14.16 7.51 6.92
N LEU A 220 13.28 6.54 7.03
CA LEU A 220 12.22 6.48 8.02
C LEU A 220 12.50 5.31 8.97
N VAL A 221 12.51 5.57 10.27
CA VAL A 221 12.55 4.51 11.30
C VAL A 221 11.23 4.56 12.07
N VAL A 222 10.56 3.42 12.19
CA VAL A 222 9.32 3.26 12.93
C VAL A 222 9.44 2.11 13.90
N LYS A 223 9.22 2.41 15.18
CA LYS A 223 9.23 1.43 16.25
C LYS A 223 7.89 0.73 16.41
N LYS A 224 7.90 -0.47 16.97
CA LYS A 224 6.69 -1.26 17.22
C LYS A 224 5.74 -0.55 18.16
N SER A 225 6.25 0.17 19.16
CA SER A 225 5.47 1.03 20.05
C SER A 225 4.68 2.13 19.32
N GLN A 226 5.17 2.62 18.18
CA GLN A 226 4.44 3.59 17.33
C GLN A 226 3.37 2.91 16.47
N LEU A 227 3.43 1.59 16.32
CA LEU A 227 2.48 0.75 15.60
C LEU A 227 1.64 -0.10 16.56
N SER A 228 1.40 0.41 17.76
CA SER A 228 0.63 -0.23 18.83
C SER A 228 -0.37 0.77 19.38
N LEU A 229 -1.50 0.26 19.87
CA LEU A 229 -2.46 1.11 20.57
C LEU A 229 -1.86 1.45 21.94
N SER A 230 -1.90 2.72 22.33
CA SER A 230 -1.53 3.12 23.69
C SER A 230 -2.37 2.31 24.68
N GLN A 231 -1.70 1.73 25.69
CA GLN A 231 -2.34 1.03 26.80
C GLN A 231 -3.18 2.00 27.65
#